data_AF-A0A173LXT8-F1
#
_entry.id   AF-A0A173LXT8-F1
#
_cell.length_a   1.000
_cell.length_b   1.000
_cell.length_c   1.000
_cell.angle_alpha   90.00
_cell.angle_beta   90.00
_cell.angle_gamma   90.00
#
_symmetry.space_group_name_H-M   'P 1'
#
loop_
_entity.id
_entity.type
_entity.pdbx_description
1 polymer ?
#
loop_
_entity_poly.entity_id
_entity_poly.type
_entity_poly.pdbx_seq_one_letter_code
_entity_poly.pdbx_strand_id
1 'polypeptide(L)'
;MSPRGFRRLCAVGAALFSALFVVVFGGVVPAHAAPANQMQLEFQTTQWNENISVYLGGELTNVVINWGDLDADPSSPDVIQNVTDQGPGSGDITLTQSPLYDGTFVVTITATKLERFGKCLGGSDTTLTKVLSWGDFGMTSLRCGFDHRSELRQVPATLPATVTDLSNAFSYANGFNQDISGWNTSNVTNMSHMFESAVSFNRSLATWNISNVTNMTDMFKKVGFYSMSNENYSSTLVGWGSQSVMPNVNLGAVSTQAVTCDAVNARATLLASPNNWTISDVAPTISCPTNNNQNNNQNNSGSSGAAAAELAQTGSPVNGYSVFAWLLVILGTLVLVSPRLLKKFNQ
;
A
#
# COMPACT_ATOMS: atom_id res chain seq x y z
N MET A 1 16.40 77.80 -6.61
CA MET A 1 15.43 78.58 -5.80
C MET A 1 14.34 77.64 -5.31
N SER A 2 14.23 77.44 -4.00
CA SER A 2 13.06 76.85 -3.31
C SER A 2 12.09 77.99 -2.93
N PRO A 3 10.78 77.78 -2.67
CA PRO A 3 10.23 77.18 -1.44
C PRO A 3 9.06 76.18 -1.68
N ARG A 4 8.87 75.09 -0.90
CA ARG A 4 8.14 74.96 0.40
C ARG A 4 6.74 75.61 0.37
N GLY A 5 5.63 75.02 0.79
CA GLY A 5 5.29 73.74 1.44
C GLY A 5 3.88 73.78 2.05
N PHE A 6 3.39 72.61 2.47
CA PHE A 6 2.49 72.34 3.61
C PHE A 6 0.95 72.66 3.58
N ARG A 7 0.17 71.56 3.64
CA ARG A 7 -0.79 71.13 4.71
C ARG A 7 -2.32 71.24 4.52
N ARG A 8 -2.96 70.10 4.87
CA ARG A 8 -4.28 69.87 5.58
C ARG A 8 -5.56 70.00 4.74
N LEU A 9 -6.67 69.28 4.95
CA LEU A 9 -7.11 68.08 5.72
C LEU A 9 -8.60 67.83 5.28
N CYS A 10 -9.18 66.67 5.63
CA CYS A 10 -10.62 66.29 5.60
C CYS A 10 -11.19 65.81 4.24
N ALA A 11 -12.11 64.83 4.15
CA ALA A 11 -12.60 63.79 5.06
C ALA A 11 -13.50 62.83 4.24
N VAL A 12 -13.35 61.53 4.51
CA VAL A 12 -14.39 60.50 4.70
C VAL A 12 -15.57 60.41 3.70
N GLY A 13 -15.59 59.30 2.96
CA GLY A 13 -16.79 58.68 2.40
C GLY A 13 -16.65 57.16 2.47
N ALA A 14 -17.32 56.54 3.44
CA ALA A 14 -17.30 55.11 3.72
C ALA A 14 -18.20 54.33 2.74
N ALA A 15 -17.70 53.19 2.25
CA ALA A 15 -18.54 52.13 1.67
C ALA A 15 -18.13 50.81 2.33
N LEU A 16 -18.98 50.35 3.25
CA LEU A 16 -18.94 49.05 3.89
C LEU A 16 -19.35 47.98 2.87
N PHE A 17 -18.42 47.11 2.48
CA PHE A 17 -18.76 45.77 1.98
C PHE A 17 -18.33 44.74 3.03
N SER A 18 -19.34 44.16 3.67
CA SER A 18 -19.21 43.09 4.64
C SER A 18 -18.72 41.83 3.93
N ALA A 19 -17.44 41.51 4.05
CA ALA A 19 -16.91 40.22 3.65
C ALA A 19 -17.13 39.24 4.81
N LEU A 20 -18.17 38.43 4.67
CA LEU A 20 -18.46 37.30 5.55
C LEU A 20 -17.28 36.31 5.44
N PHE A 21 -16.41 36.29 6.46
CA PHE A 21 -15.39 35.26 6.61
C PHE A 21 -16.09 33.93 6.93
N VAL A 22 -16.32 33.11 5.91
CA VAL A 22 -16.65 31.70 6.10
C VAL A 22 -15.35 30.99 6.46
N VAL A 23 -15.16 30.72 7.75
CA VAL A 23 -14.15 29.79 8.23
C VAL A 23 -14.56 28.40 7.78
N VAL A 24 -13.99 27.93 6.66
CA VAL A 24 -14.11 26.54 6.24
C VAL A 24 -13.24 25.73 7.22
N PHE A 25 -13.88 25.15 8.24
CA PHE A 25 -13.27 24.08 9.01
C PHE A 25 -12.87 22.98 8.05
N GLY A 26 -11.62 22.51 8.17
CA GLY A 26 -11.08 21.39 7.41
C GLY A 26 -11.96 20.15 7.56
N GLY A 27 -12.91 20.01 6.65
CA GLY A 27 -13.45 18.72 6.31
C GLY A 27 -12.31 17.95 5.68
N VAL A 28 -12.01 16.79 6.24
CA VAL A 28 -11.30 15.74 5.52
C VAL A 28 -12.05 15.60 4.19
N VAL A 29 -11.43 16.06 3.10
CA VAL A 29 -11.94 15.75 1.77
C VAL A 29 -11.91 14.23 1.72
N PRO A 30 -13.07 13.53 1.65
CA PRO A 30 -13.04 12.09 1.46
C PRO A 30 -12.17 11.87 0.22
N ALA A 31 -11.18 10.98 0.34
CA ALA A 31 -10.31 10.61 -0.78
C ALA A 31 -11.19 10.47 -2.01
N HIS A 32 -11.08 11.45 -2.92
CA HIS A 32 -11.92 11.49 -4.09
C HIS A 32 -11.61 10.18 -4.81
N ALA A 33 -12.58 9.27 -4.85
CA ALA A 33 -12.39 8.01 -5.54
C ALA A 33 -11.94 8.37 -6.95
N ALA A 34 -10.72 7.97 -7.31
CA ALA A 34 -10.23 8.17 -8.67
C ALA A 34 -11.30 7.63 -9.62
N PRO A 35 -11.59 8.30 -10.74
CA PRO A 35 -12.61 7.84 -11.68
C PRO A 35 -12.34 6.37 -12.02
N ALA A 36 -13.40 5.55 -11.97
CA ALA A 36 -13.30 4.09 -12.02
C ALA A 36 -12.46 3.56 -13.19
N ASN A 37 -12.31 4.32 -14.28
CA ASN A 37 -11.65 3.89 -15.51
C ASN A 37 -10.23 4.46 -15.65
N GLN A 38 -9.53 4.74 -14.55
CA GLN A 38 -8.20 5.33 -14.59
C GLN A 38 -7.25 4.70 -13.57
N MET A 39 -6.15 4.12 -14.07
CA MET A 39 -4.98 3.80 -13.26
C MET A 39 -4.09 5.03 -13.19
N GLN A 40 -3.55 5.29 -12.00
CA GLN A 40 -2.65 6.42 -11.75
C GLN A 40 -1.41 5.95 -11.00
N LEU A 41 -0.25 6.26 -11.54
CA LEU A 41 1.06 5.84 -11.07
C LEU A 41 1.91 7.09 -10.81
N GLU A 42 2.46 7.22 -9.60
CA GLU A 42 3.39 8.28 -9.26
C GLU A 42 4.82 7.76 -9.42
N PHE A 43 5.60 8.46 -10.23
CA PHE A 43 7.01 8.24 -10.43
C PHE A 43 7.82 9.41 -9.90
N GLN A 44 8.98 9.14 -9.32
CA GLN A 44 9.98 10.12 -8.93
C GLN A 44 11.26 9.86 -9.71
N THR A 45 11.69 10.84 -10.49
CA THR A 45 13.04 10.86 -11.07
C THR A 45 13.94 11.77 -10.23
N THR A 46 15.23 11.47 -10.24
CA THR A 46 16.29 12.17 -9.51
C THR A 46 17.38 12.70 -10.43
N GLN A 47 17.33 12.33 -11.71
CA GLN A 47 18.28 12.75 -12.72
C GLN A 47 17.54 13.19 -13.99
N TRP A 48 18.20 14.08 -14.74
CA TRP A 48 17.70 14.52 -16.04
C TRP A 48 17.71 13.35 -17.02
N ASN A 49 16.66 13.23 -17.83
CA ASN A 49 16.47 12.14 -18.79
C ASN A 49 16.45 10.74 -18.15
N GLU A 50 16.14 10.65 -16.86
CA GLU A 50 15.90 9.36 -16.22
C GLU A 50 14.60 8.75 -16.73
N ASN A 51 14.65 7.49 -17.15
CA ASN A 51 13.53 6.83 -17.80
C ASN A 51 12.42 6.47 -16.81
N ILE A 52 11.19 6.82 -17.15
CA ILE A 52 9.98 6.28 -16.53
C ILE A 52 9.50 5.11 -17.40
N SER A 53 9.30 3.93 -16.80
CA SER A 53 8.84 2.75 -17.52
C SER A 53 7.58 2.13 -16.91
N VAL A 54 6.61 1.87 -17.79
CA VAL A 54 5.36 1.16 -17.49
C VAL A 54 5.40 -0.22 -18.14
N TYR A 55 5.03 -1.24 -17.37
CA TYR A 55 5.04 -2.64 -17.80
C TYR A 55 3.62 -3.20 -17.81
N LEU A 56 3.13 -3.56 -18.99
CA LEU A 56 1.79 -4.13 -19.20
C LEU A 56 1.93 -5.49 -19.88
N GLY A 57 0.88 -6.31 -19.87
CA GLY A 57 0.87 -7.52 -20.67
C GLY A 57 -0.47 -8.25 -20.67
N GLY A 58 -0.50 -9.38 -21.37
CA GLY A 58 -1.75 -10.10 -21.63
C GLY A 58 -2.62 -9.35 -22.65
N GLU A 59 -3.93 -9.50 -22.52
CA GLU A 59 -4.94 -8.80 -23.32
C GLU A 59 -4.98 -7.31 -22.95
N LEU A 60 -4.81 -6.48 -23.98
CA LEU A 60 -4.83 -5.02 -23.88
C LEU A 60 -5.77 -4.50 -24.96
N THR A 61 -6.72 -3.64 -24.59
CA THR A 61 -7.67 -3.06 -25.55
C THR A 61 -7.90 -1.59 -25.27
N ASN A 62 -7.71 -0.76 -26.29
CA ASN A 62 -7.84 0.71 -26.23
C ASN A 62 -7.02 1.32 -25.10
N VAL A 63 -5.79 0.83 -24.90
CA VAL A 63 -4.91 1.34 -23.84
C VAL A 63 -4.30 2.66 -24.30
N VAL A 64 -4.53 3.71 -23.51
CA VAL A 64 -3.96 5.04 -23.71
C VAL A 64 -3.21 5.45 -22.45
N ILE A 65 -1.94 5.81 -22.61
CA ILE A 65 -1.09 6.33 -21.54
C ILE A 65 -0.94 7.83 -21.75
N ASN A 66 -1.30 8.59 -20.71
CA ASN A 66 -0.92 9.97 -20.55
C ASN A 66 0.27 10.03 -19.58
N TRP A 67 1.43 10.40 -20.09
CA TRP A 67 2.68 10.50 -19.33
C TRP A 67 2.79 11.80 -18.51
N GLY A 68 1.83 12.71 -18.67
CA GLY A 68 1.84 14.05 -18.09
C GLY A 68 2.73 15.02 -18.88
N ASP A 69 2.95 16.19 -18.29
CA ASP A 69 3.90 17.18 -18.75
C ASP A 69 5.32 16.72 -18.42
N LEU A 70 6.08 16.36 -19.46
CA LEU A 70 7.42 15.83 -19.37
C LEU A 70 8.50 16.91 -19.52
N ASP A 71 8.10 18.18 -19.60
CA ASP A 71 9.02 19.31 -19.66
C ASP A 71 8.68 20.39 -18.60
N ALA A 72 9.54 21.42 -18.53
CA ALA A 72 9.43 22.47 -17.51
C ALA A 72 8.54 23.64 -17.94
N ASP A 73 7.99 23.61 -19.16
CA ASP A 73 7.11 24.62 -19.70
C ASP A 73 5.64 24.23 -19.44
N PRO A 74 4.95 24.90 -18.50
CA PRO A 74 3.59 24.55 -18.14
C PRO A 74 2.56 24.79 -19.26
N SER A 75 2.98 25.34 -20.40
CA SER A 75 2.14 25.48 -21.60
C SER A 75 2.27 24.31 -22.59
N SER A 76 3.24 23.43 -22.40
CA SER A 76 3.39 22.21 -23.19
C SER A 76 2.23 21.25 -22.93
N PRO A 77 1.68 20.62 -23.98
CA PRO A 77 0.67 19.59 -23.80
C PRO A 77 1.29 18.31 -23.23
N ASP A 78 0.48 17.57 -22.46
CA ASP A 78 0.81 16.24 -22.00
C ASP A 78 1.25 15.30 -23.14
N VAL A 79 2.21 14.42 -22.85
CA VAL A 79 2.64 13.38 -23.80
C VAL A 79 1.67 12.20 -23.74
N ILE A 80 0.93 11.99 -24.84
CA ILE A 80 -0.05 10.90 -24.98
C ILE A 80 0.49 9.79 -25.89
N GLN A 81 0.33 8.53 -25.46
CA GLN A 81 0.73 7.35 -26.20
C GLN A 81 -0.42 6.34 -26.29
N ASN A 82 -0.85 6.04 -27.52
CA ASN A 82 -1.73 4.91 -27.80
C ASN A 82 -0.91 3.63 -27.87
N VAL A 83 -1.38 2.59 -27.18
CA VAL A 83 -0.74 1.27 -27.16
C VAL A 83 -1.51 0.34 -28.09
N THR A 84 -0.79 -0.36 -28.96
CA THR A 84 -1.39 -1.33 -29.88
C THR A 84 -2.09 -2.45 -29.12
N ASP A 85 -3.34 -2.72 -29.47
CA ASP A 85 -4.14 -3.80 -28.88
C ASP A 85 -3.40 -5.14 -28.91
N GLN A 86 -3.58 -5.90 -27.84
CA GLN A 86 -2.99 -7.22 -27.64
C GLN A 86 -4.12 -8.21 -27.37
N GLY A 87 -4.10 -9.35 -28.05
CA GLY A 87 -5.07 -10.42 -27.79
C GLY A 87 -4.77 -11.20 -26.50
N PRO A 88 -5.69 -12.08 -26.06
CA PRO A 88 -5.46 -12.96 -24.92
C PRO A 88 -4.19 -13.80 -25.10
N GLY A 89 -3.41 -13.95 -24.01
CA GLY A 89 -2.17 -14.72 -24.00
C GLY A 89 -0.94 -14.00 -24.58
N SER A 90 -1.07 -12.74 -24.98
CA SER A 90 0.08 -11.90 -25.36
C SER A 90 1.08 -11.72 -24.22
N GLY A 91 2.35 -11.53 -24.59
CA GLY A 91 3.45 -11.32 -23.65
C GLY A 91 3.46 -9.95 -22.98
N ASP A 92 4.57 -9.67 -22.30
CA ASP A 92 4.84 -8.39 -21.64
C ASP A 92 5.29 -7.34 -22.66
N ILE A 93 4.78 -6.13 -22.54
CA ILE A 93 5.27 -4.94 -23.25
C ILE A 93 5.92 -3.97 -22.27
N THR A 94 6.86 -3.18 -22.78
CA THR A 94 7.55 -2.13 -22.01
C THR A 94 7.40 -0.82 -22.76
N LEU A 95 6.86 0.19 -22.07
CA LEU A 95 6.64 1.51 -22.60
C LEU A 95 7.47 2.47 -21.75
N THR A 96 8.24 3.35 -22.38
CA THR A 96 9.23 4.18 -21.70
C THR A 96 9.18 5.60 -22.24
N GLN A 97 9.26 6.56 -21.33
CA GLN A 97 9.49 7.97 -21.65
C GLN A 97 10.61 8.54 -20.77
N SER A 98 11.28 9.57 -21.26
CA SER A 98 12.39 10.24 -20.57
C SER A 98 12.02 11.71 -20.36
N PRO A 99 11.61 12.13 -19.15
CA PRO A 99 11.34 13.53 -18.88
C PRO A 99 12.60 14.39 -19.03
N LEU A 100 12.44 15.63 -19.48
CA LEU A 100 13.55 16.57 -19.71
C LEU A 100 14.10 17.19 -18.41
N TYR A 101 13.49 16.89 -17.27
CA TYR A 101 13.88 17.34 -15.94
C TYR A 101 13.57 16.29 -14.87
N ASP A 102 14.21 16.40 -13.71
CA ASP A 102 13.94 15.55 -12.56
C ASP A 102 12.71 16.05 -11.78
N GLY A 103 11.89 15.13 -11.29
CA GLY A 103 10.65 15.53 -10.62
C GLY A 103 9.71 14.39 -10.28
N THR A 104 8.53 14.77 -9.84
CA THR A 104 7.42 13.85 -9.60
C THR A 104 6.48 13.89 -10.79
N PHE A 105 6.18 12.73 -11.37
CA PHE A 105 5.32 12.58 -12.53
C PHE A 105 4.16 11.64 -12.20
N VAL A 106 2.94 12.03 -12.59
CA VAL A 106 1.76 11.17 -12.46
C VAL A 106 1.37 10.65 -13.83
N VAL A 107 1.69 9.39 -14.09
CA VAL A 107 1.29 8.69 -15.31
C VAL A 107 -0.13 8.18 -15.14
N THR A 108 -0.98 8.51 -16.09
CA THR A 108 -2.37 8.10 -16.17
C THR A 108 -2.55 7.05 -17.26
N ILE A 109 -3.24 5.96 -16.96
CA ILE A 109 -3.57 4.92 -17.93
C ILE A 109 -5.08 4.74 -17.96
N THR A 110 -5.64 4.74 -19.17
CA THR A 110 -7.03 4.37 -19.44
C THR A 110 -7.06 3.20 -20.40
N ALA A 111 -8.06 2.33 -20.26
CA ALA A 111 -8.20 1.15 -21.10
C ALA A 111 -9.66 0.69 -21.12
N THR A 112 -10.03 -0.07 -22.15
CA THR A 112 -11.21 -0.94 -22.09
C THR A 112 -10.87 -2.27 -21.41
N LYS A 113 -9.65 -2.78 -21.64
CA LYS A 113 -9.11 -4.00 -21.03
C LYS A 113 -7.62 -3.81 -20.73
N LEU A 114 -7.22 -4.13 -19.51
CA LEU A 114 -5.82 -4.19 -19.08
C LEU A 114 -5.70 -5.44 -18.20
N GLU A 115 -5.29 -6.55 -18.80
CA GLU A 115 -5.25 -7.85 -18.11
C GLU A 115 -4.17 -7.90 -17.02
N ARG A 116 -2.98 -7.38 -17.30
CA ARG A 116 -1.84 -7.46 -16.38
C ARG A 116 -1.01 -6.19 -16.30
N PHE A 117 -0.65 -5.84 -15.07
CA PHE A 117 0.35 -4.84 -14.74
C PHE A 117 1.56 -5.52 -14.08
N GLY A 118 2.74 -5.33 -14.65
CA GLY A 118 3.98 -5.92 -14.14
C GLY A 118 4.81 -6.69 -15.17
N LYS A 119 6.11 -6.78 -14.89
CA LYS A 119 7.12 -7.55 -15.64
C LYS A 119 8.23 -7.91 -14.67
N CYS A 120 8.70 -9.16 -14.70
CA CYS A 120 9.80 -9.59 -13.84
C CYS A 120 11.10 -8.92 -14.31
N LEU A 121 11.70 -8.12 -13.43
CA LEU A 121 12.84 -7.28 -13.74
C LEU A 121 14.14 -8.03 -13.44
N GLY A 122 15.16 -7.81 -14.28
CA GLY A 122 16.51 -8.30 -14.03
C GLY A 122 17.36 -7.35 -13.16
N GLY A 123 16.77 -6.28 -12.65
CA GLY A 123 17.47 -5.22 -11.92
C GLY A 123 16.50 -4.24 -11.27
N SER A 124 17.05 -3.35 -10.43
CA SER A 124 16.28 -2.37 -9.67
C SER A 124 15.63 -1.32 -10.56
N ASP A 125 14.38 -0.98 -10.24
CA ASP A 125 13.71 0.20 -10.75
C ASP A 125 13.30 1.08 -9.57
N THR A 126 13.90 2.27 -9.52
CA THR A 126 13.82 3.21 -8.40
C THR A 126 12.79 4.32 -8.63
N THR A 127 12.09 4.30 -9.76
CA THR A 127 11.29 5.46 -10.19
C THR A 127 9.86 5.39 -9.69
N LEU A 128 9.20 4.21 -9.70
CA LEU A 128 7.81 4.09 -9.25
C LEU A 128 7.73 4.15 -7.72
N THR A 129 7.12 5.21 -7.20
CA THR A 129 7.00 5.46 -5.76
C THR A 129 5.60 5.11 -5.24
N LYS A 130 4.55 5.34 -6.04
CA LYS A 130 3.17 5.03 -5.62
C LYS A 130 2.29 4.53 -6.75
N VAL A 131 1.35 3.65 -6.41
CA VAL A 131 0.12 3.44 -7.18
C VAL A 131 -1.00 4.18 -6.45
N LEU A 132 -1.58 5.17 -7.13
CA LEU A 132 -2.63 6.03 -6.57
C LEU A 132 -4.02 5.43 -6.82
N SER A 133 -4.21 4.75 -7.96
CA SER A 133 -5.44 4.06 -8.34
C SER A 133 -5.13 2.89 -9.26
N TRP A 134 -5.87 1.79 -9.12
CA TRP A 134 -5.82 0.65 -10.04
C TRP A 134 -6.65 0.84 -11.32
N GLY A 135 -7.67 1.70 -11.25
CA GLY A 135 -8.78 1.66 -12.20
C GLY A 135 -9.56 0.34 -12.15
N ASP A 136 -10.48 0.18 -13.09
CA ASP A 136 -11.35 -1.00 -13.27
C ASP A 136 -11.33 -1.42 -14.74
N PHE A 137 -10.38 -2.28 -15.07
CA PHE A 137 -10.11 -2.75 -16.44
C PHE A 137 -10.20 -4.27 -16.57
N GLY A 138 -10.74 -4.95 -15.56
CA GLY A 138 -10.71 -6.40 -15.47
C GLY A 138 -9.29 -6.98 -15.41
N MET A 139 -8.42 -6.36 -14.62
CA MET A 139 -7.05 -6.83 -14.36
C MET A 139 -7.08 -8.12 -13.56
N THR A 140 -6.43 -9.16 -14.06
CA THR A 140 -6.42 -10.50 -13.44
C THR A 140 -5.08 -10.83 -12.80
N SER A 141 -4.02 -10.09 -13.10
CA SER A 141 -2.67 -10.41 -12.65
C SER A 141 -1.87 -9.17 -12.26
N LEU A 142 -1.24 -9.24 -11.08
CA LEU A 142 -0.14 -8.38 -10.65
C LEU A 142 1.19 -9.16 -10.61
N ARG A 143 1.30 -10.25 -11.39
CA ARG A 143 2.54 -11.00 -11.53
C ARG A 143 3.70 -10.07 -11.84
N CYS A 144 4.69 -10.04 -10.94
CA CYS A 144 5.85 -9.15 -11.01
C CYS A 144 5.48 -7.65 -11.14
N GLY A 145 4.35 -7.23 -10.58
CA GLY A 145 3.85 -5.84 -10.63
C GLY A 145 4.85 -4.82 -10.09
N PHE A 146 5.46 -5.15 -8.96
CA PHE A 146 6.42 -4.32 -8.24
C PHE A 146 7.73 -5.04 -7.95
N ASP A 147 8.04 -6.04 -8.76
CA ASP A 147 9.31 -6.74 -8.70
C ASP A 147 10.47 -5.73 -8.82
N HIS A 148 11.43 -5.78 -7.90
CA HIS A 148 12.59 -4.87 -7.81
C HIS A 148 12.27 -3.36 -7.72
N ARG A 149 11.03 -2.97 -7.36
CA ARG A 149 10.65 -1.56 -7.15
C ARG A 149 11.07 -1.07 -5.76
N SER A 150 12.35 -0.76 -5.58
CA SER A 150 12.91 -0.48 -4.24
C SER A 150 12.39 0.80 -3.59
N GLU A 151 11.88 1.75 -4.36
CA GLU A 151 11.32 3.02 -3.86
C GLU A 151 9.79 3.02 -3.73
N LEU A 152 9.11 1.89 -4.02
CA LEU A 152 7.66 1.81 -3.87
C LEU A 152 7.27 1.95 -2.39
N ARG A 153 6.45 2.96 -2.09
CA ARG A 153 5.97 3.26 -0.74
C ARG A 153 4.48 3.01 -0.55
N GLN A 154 3.71 3.07 -1.64
CA GLN A 154 2.25 3.05 -1.54
C GLN A 154 1.60 2.35 -2.74
N VAL A 155 0.54 1.61 -2.45
CA VAL A 155 -0.47 1.05 -3.35
C VAL A 155 -1.87 1.36 -2.78
N PRO A 156 -2.94 1.23 -3.58
CA PRO A 156 -4.30 1.42 -3.08
C PRO A 156 -4.65 0.42 -1.97
N ALA A 157 -5.50 0.87 -1.04
CA ALA A 157 -5.89 0.09 0.14
C ALA A 157 -6.74 -1.16 -0.20
N THR A 158 -7.23 -1.27 -1.44
CA THR A 158 -7.98 -2.41 -1.94
C THR A 158 -7.24 -3.06 -3.11
N LEU A 159 -7.43 -4.36 -3.27
CA LEU A 159 -7.00 -5.12 -4.45
C LEU A 159 -8.20 -5.24 -5.41
N PRO A 160 -8.03 -5.06 -6.73
CA PRO A 160 -9.11 -5.31 -7.68
C PRO A 160 -9.58 -6.76 -7.55
N ALA A 161 -10.89 -6.96 -7.38
CA ALA A 161 -11.45 -8.27 -7.04
C ALA A 161 -11.23 -9.32 -8.13
N THR A 162 -10.93 -8.90 -9.36
CA THR A 162 -10.64 -9.79 -10.49
C THR A 162 -9.23 -10.39 -10.45
N VAL A 163 -8.34 -9.92 -9.56
CA VAL A 163 -6.95 -10.41 -9.48
C VAL A 163 -6.91 -11.82 -8.91
N THR A 164 -6.29 -12.73 -9.66
CA THR A 164 -6.08 -14.14 -9.29
C THR A 164 -4.60 -14.49 -9.08
N ASP A 165 -3.68 -13.69 -9.62
CA ASP A 165 -2.22 -13.93 -9.57
C ASP A 165 -1.46 -12.74 -8.96
N LEU A 166 -0.80 -12.99 -7.83
CA LEU A 166 0.09 -12.07 -7.11
C LEU A 166 1.54 -12.57 -7.08
N SER A 167 1.91 -13.55 -7.92
CA SER A 167 3.25 -14.11 -7.92
C SER A 167 4.32 -13.05 -8.16
N ASN A 168 5.35 -13.03 -7.31
CA ASN A 168 6.44 -12.07 -7.32
C ASN A 168 6.00 -10.59 -7.22
N ALA A 169 4.75 -10.28 -6.84
CA ALA A 169 4.21 -8.92 -6.97
C ALA A 169 5.04 -7.87 -6.23
N PHE A 170 5.66 -8.20 -5.10
CA PHE A 170 6.55 -7.33 -4.32
C PHE A 170 7.94 -7.96 -4.11
N SER A 171 8.37 -8.87 -4.98
CA SER A 171 9.69 -9.47 -4.89
C SER A 171 10.76 -8.37 -4.99
N TYR A 172 11.76 -8.37 -4.10
CA TYR A 172 12.80 -7.34 -4.02
C TYR A 172 12.30 -5.89 -3.89
N ALA A 173 11.04 -5.65 -3.50
CA ALA A 173 10.48 -4.32 -3.23
C ALA A 173 10.94 -3.79 -1.86
N ASN A 174 12.24 -3.53 -1.74
CA ASN A 174 12.92 -3.30 -0.46
C ASN A 174 12.39 -2.13 0.36
N GLY A 175 11.77 -1.12 -0.26
CA GLY A 175 11.20 0.04 0.43
C GLY A 175 9.75 -0.11 0.86
N PHE A 176 9.08 -1.21 0.48
CA PHE A 176 7.65 -1.38 0.66
C PHE A 176 7.32 -1.95 2.05
N ASN A 177 6.49 -1.23 2.82
CA ASN A 177 6.01 -1.64 4.15
C ASN A 177 4.63 -1.05 4.47
N GLN A 178 3.83 -0.76 3.45
CA GLN A 178 2.47 -0.28 3.65
C GLN A 178 1.59 -1.41 4.20
N ASP A 179 0.64 -1.06 5.07
CA ASP A 179 -0.40 -1.99 5.49
C ASP A 179 -1.36 -2.29 4.32
N ILE A 180 -1.43 -3.57 3.94
CA ILE A 180 -2.28 -4.14 2.89
C ILE A 180 -3.19 -5.24 3.45
N SER A 181 -3.41 -5.27 4.77
CA SER A 181 -4.33 -6.20 5.43
C SER A 181 -5.78 -6.07 4.94
N GLY A 182 -6.15 -4.90 4.38
CA GLY A 182 -7.47 -4.64 3.79
C GLY A 182 -7.71 -5.25 2.40
N TRP A 183 -6.71 -5.87 1.78
CA TRP A 183 -6.87 -6.49 0.46
C TRP A 183 -7.79 -7.72 0.52
N ASN A 184 -8.80 -7.76 -0.35
CA ASN A 184 -9.61 -8.95 -0.54
C ASN A 184 -8.89 -9.92 -1.48
N THR A 185 -8.29 -10.96 -0.92
CA THR A 185 -7.53 -11.99 -1.66
C THR A 185 -8.34 -13.24 -1.97
N SER A 186 -9.66 -13.23 -1.79
CA SER A 186 -10.51 -14.43 -1.94
C SER A 186 -10.47 -15.07 -3.33
N ASN A 187 -10.15 -14.32 -4.39
CA ASN A 187 -10.00 -14.85 -5.75
C ASN A 187 -8.56 -15.23 -6.11
N VAL A 188 -7.59 -14.93 -5.24
CA VAL A 188 -6.17 -15.17 -5.51
C VAL A 188 -5.85 -16.65 -5.36
N THR A 189 -5.22 -17.23 -6.38
CA THR A 189 -4.81 -18.63 -6.41
C THR A 189 -3.29 -18.80 -6.34
N ASN A 190 -2.53 -17.78 -6.75
CA ASN A 190 -1.06 -17.80 -6.76
C ASN A 190 -0.44 -16.60 -6.04
N MET A 191 0.41 -16.87 -5.05
CA MET A 191 1.17 -15.89 -4.27
C MET A 191 2.66 -16.26 -4.18
N SER A 192 3.15 -17.14 -5.07
CA SER A 192 4.55 -17.59 -5.03
C SER A 192 5.53 -16.41 -5.08
N HIS A 193 6.55 -16.42 -4.24
CA HIS A 193 7.60 -15.38 -4.15
C HIS A 193 7.08 -13.94 -3.95
N MET A 194 5.82 -13.74 -3.55
CA MET A 194 5.19 -12.40 -3.53
C MET A 194 6.02 -11.37 -2.73
N PHE A 195 6.63 -11.76 -1.61
CA PHE A 195 7.49 -10.89 -0.81
C PHE A 195 8.95 -11.40 -0.76
N GLU A 196 9.38 -12.25 -1.71
CA GLU A 196 10.76 -12.76 -1.70
C GLU A 196 11.74 -11.58 -1.67
N SER A 197 12.65 -11.57 -0.68
CA SER A 197 13.62 -10.51 -0.47
C SER A 197 13.05 -9.09 -0.27
N ALA A 198 11.77 -8.92 0.09
CA ALA A 198 11.18 -7.62 0.43
C ALA A 198 11.56 -7.18 1.86
N VAL A 199 12.80 -6.72 2.05
CA VAL A 199 13.46 -6.62 3.38
C VAL A 199 12.91 -5.57 4.35
N SER A 200 11.96 -4.73 3.93
CA SER A 200 11.26 -3.80 4.86
C SER A 200 9.84 -4.24 5.19
N PHE A 201 9.31 -5.28 4.53
CA PHE A 201 7.92 -5.68 4.72
C PHE A 201 7.73 -6.31 6.11
N ASN A 202 6.91 -5.65 6.94
CA ASN A 202 6.65 -6.00 8.34
C ASN A 202 5.18 -5.78 8.72
N ARG A 203 4.27 -6.47 8.04
CA ARG A 203 2.82 -6.37 8.28
C ARG A 203 2.21 -7.75 8.46
N SER A 204 1.24 -7.83 9.36
CA SER A 204 0.40 -9.02 9.52
C SER A 204 -0.52 -9.18 8.31
N LEU A 205 -0.65 -10.41 7.82
CA LEU A 205 -1.57 -10.81 6.74
C LEU A 205 -2.70 -11.71 7.26
N ALA A 206 -2.99 -11.64 8.56
CA ALA A 206 -3.97 -12.51 9.24
C ALA A 206 -5.39 -12.42 8.64
N THR A 207 -5.74 -11.28 8.05
CA THR A 207 -7.06 -10.99 7.48
C THR A 207 -7.23 -11.49 6.05
N TRP A 208 -6.15 -11.91 5.38
CA TRP A 208 -6.22 -12.38 4.00
C TRP A 208 -6.97 -13.70 3.93
N ASN A 209 -7.90 -13.78 2.98
CA ASN A 209 -8.55 -15.04 2.63
C ASN A 209 -7.62 -15.85 1.72
N ILE A 210 -7.17 -16.99 2.20
CA ILE A 210 -6.22 -17.88 1.51
C ILE A 210 -6.86 -19.22 1.13
N SER A 211 -8.19 -19.35 1.24
CA SER A 211 -8.92 -20.59 1.00
C SER A 211 -8.79 -21.13 -0.43
N ASN A 212 -8.51 -20.26 -1.42
CA ASN A 212 -8.33 -20.63 -2.82
C ASN A 212 -6.86 -20.67 -3.27
N VAL A 213 -5.91 -20.32 -2.39
CA VAL A 213 -4.49 -20.24 -2.78
C VAL A 213 -3.91 -21.65 -2.89
N THR A 214 -3.40 -21.98 -4.07
CA THR A 214 -2.77 -23.27 -4.34
C THR A 214 -1.24 -23.20 -4.39
N ASN A 215 -0.67 -22.00 -4.48
CA ASN A 215 0.78 -21.82 -4.53
C ASN A 215 1.23 -20.60 -3.70
N MET A 216 2.07 -20.86 -2.68
CA MET A 216 2.72 -19.84 -1.84
C MET A 216 4.24 -20.04 -1.78
N THR A 217 4.80 -20.76 -2.76
CA THR A 217 6.20 -21.20 -2.72
C THR A 217 7.11 -20.00 -2.50
N ASP A 218 7.94 -20.08 -1.45
CA ASP A 218 8.94 -19.08 -1.11
C ASP A 218 8.40 -17.65 -0.93
N MET A 219 7.12 -17.49 -0.58
CA MET A 219 6.46 -16.18 -0.43
C MET A 219 7.23 -15.22 0.48
N PHE A 220 7.81 -15.71 1.56
CA PHE A 220 8.59 -14.93 2.54
C PHE A 220 10.09 -15.25 2.53
N LYS A 221 10.59 -15.92 1.49
CA LYS A 221 12.00 -16.29 1.42
C LYS A 221 12.88 -15.04 1.46
N LYS A 222 13.90 -15.06 2.31
CA LYS A 222 14.85 -13.94 2.50
C LYS A 222 14.19 -12.60 2.87
N VAL A 223 12.94 -12.60 3.31
CA VAL A 223 12.39 -11.52 4.14
C VAL A 223 13.22 -11.56 5.42
N GLY A 224 14.23 -10.67 5.53
CA GLY A 224 15.34 -10.83 6.47
C GLY A 224 14.91 -11.03 7.92
N PHE A 225 15.84 -11.46 8.80
CA PHE A 225 15.60 -11.67 10.25
C PHE A 225 14.94 -10.47 10.97
N TYR A 226 14.95 -9.27 10.37
CA TYR A 226 14.36 -8.04 10.90
C TYR A 226 13.21 -7.48 10.06
N SER A 227 12.82 -8.16 8.97
CA SER A 227 11.80 -7.66 8.06
C SER A 227 10.40 -8.00 8.56
N MET A 228 9.95 -9.26 8.47
CA MET A 228 8.71 -9.65 9.12
C MET A 228 8.98 -10.00 10.59
N SER A 229 8.34 -9.30 11.52
CA SER A 229 8.49 -9.59 12.95
C SER A 229 7.86 -10.95 13.28
N ASN A 230 8.38 -11.60 14.34
CA ASN A 230 7.78 -12.83 14.86
C ASN A 230 6.31 -12.64 15.27
N GLU A 231 5.93 -11.44 15.73
CA GLU A 231 4.55 -11.10 16.10
C GLU A 231 3.62 -11.03 14.88
N ASN A 232 4.06 -10.37 13.80
CA ASN A 232 3.29 -10.30 12.56
C ASN A 232 3.19 -11.67 11.88
N TYR A 233 4.27 -12.44 11.88
CA TYR A 233 4.25 -13.82 11.39
C TYR A 233 3.30 -14.70 12.23
N SER A 234 3.37 -14.60 13.56
CA SER A 234 2.48 -15.35 14.46
C SER A 234 1.01 -15.01 14.22
N SER A 235 0.68 -13.72 14.09
CA SER A 235 -0.67 -13.26 13.79
C SER A 235 -1.16 -13.78 12.43
N THR A 236 -0.28 -13.75 11.43
CA THR A 236 -0.56 -14.28 10.08
C THR A 236 -0.90 -15.77 10.14
N LEU A 237 -0.08 -16.58 10.83
CA LEU A 237 -0.34 -18.00 11.03
C LEU A 237 -1.67 -18.25 11.73
N VAL A 238 -2.00 -17.51 12.79
CA VAL A 238 -3.29 -17.64 13.51
C VAL A 238 -4.47 -17.39 12.58
N GLY A 239 -4.43 -16.29 11.82
CA GLY A 239 -5.50 -15.98 10.86
C GLY A 239 -5.66 -17.05 9.79
N TRP A 240 -4.57 -17.56 9.25
CA TRP A 240 -4.56 -18.59 8.21
C TRP A 240 -4.99 -19.96 8.72
N GLY A 241 -4.51 -20.37 9.89
CA GLY A 241 -4.86 -21.67 10.48
C GLY A 241 -6.32 -21.79 10.93
N SER A 242 -7.07 -20.69 10.97
CA SER A 242 -8.52 -20.69 11.24
C SER A 242 -9.37 -20.96 9.99
N GLN A 243 -8.78 -20.94 8.80
CA GLN A 243 -9.49 -21.08 7.52
C GLN A 243 -9.51 -22.53 7.02
N SER A 244 -10.49 -22.86 6.18
CA SER A 244 -10.42 -24.06 5.35
C SER A 244 -9.51 -23.78 4.16
N VAL A 245 -8.29 -24.29 4.19
CA VAL A 245 -7.25 -24.01 3.20
C VAL A 245 -7.10 -25.15 2.18
N MET A 246 -6.53 -24.84 1.02
CA MET A 246 -6.15 -25.87 0.06
C MET A 246 -5.06 -26.79 0.63
N PRO A 247 -5.12 -28.09 0.34
CA PRO A 247 -4.10 -29.02 0.81
C PRO A 247 -2.81 -28.92 -0.02
N ASN A 248 -1.69 -29.38 0.54
CA ASN A 248 -0.38 -29.50 -0.09
C ASN A 248 0.23 -28.16 -0.56
N VAL A 249 -0.11 -27.06 0.09
CA VAL A 249 0.50 -25.76 -0.18
C VAL A 249 1.89 -25.70 0.47
N ASN A 250 2.88 -25.27 -0.32
CA ASN A 250 4.24 -25.03 0.16
C ASN A 250 4.44 -23.53 0.42
N LEU A 251 4.69 -23.15 1.67
CA LEU A 251 5.08 -21.77 2.03
C LEU A 251 6.60 -21.56 1.87
N GLY A 252 7.37 -22.65 1.89
CA GLY A 252 8.82 -22.63 1.72
C GLY A 252 9.58 -22.21 2.98
N ALA A 253 10.78 -21.68 2.76
CA ALA A 253 11.67 -21.27 3.83
C ALA A 253 11.26 -19.90 4.41
N VAL A 254 11.08 -19.84 5.72
CA VAL A 254 10.74 -18.61 6.44
C VAL A 254 11.76 -18.39 7.56
N SER A 255 12.36 -17.21 7.64
CA SER A 255 13.39 -16.89 8.65
C SER A 255 12.84 -16.41 10.00
N THR A 256 11.52 -16.53 10.22
CA THR A 256 10.83 -16.09 11.43
C THR A 256 10.30 -17.29 12.23
N GLN A 257 9.97 -17.07 13.50
CA GLN A 257 9.41 -18.10 14.37
C GLN A 257 8.02 -17.71 14.88
N ALA A 258 7.16 -18.71 15.05
CA ALA A 258 5.93 -18.55 15.83
C ALA A 258 6.30 -18.35 17.32
N VAL A 259 5.75 -17.31 17.95
CA VAL A 259 6.10 -16.92 19.34
C VAL A 259 4.93 -17.01 20.32
N THR A 260 3.71 -17.30 19.84
CA THR A 260 2.53 -17.52 20.69
C THR A 260 2.04 -18.95 20.54
N CYS A 261 1.37 -19.49 21.58
CA CYS A 261 0.81 -20.82 21.48
C CYS A 261 -0.31 -20.95 20.44
N ASP A 262 -1.08 -19.90 20.22
CA ASP A 262 -2.08 -19.87 19.14
C ASP A 262 -1.40 -20.02 17.78
N ALA A 263 -0.28 -19.33 17.55
CA ALA A 263 0.48 -19.45 16.30
C ALA A 263 1.13 -20.83 16.14
N VAL A 264 1.66 -21.41 17.22
CA VAL A 264 2.20 -22.78 17.22
C VAL A 264 1.10 -23.80 16.86
N ASN A 265 -0.09 -23.66 17.44
CA ASN A 265 -1.24 -24.53 17.18
C ASN A 265 -1.79 -24.33 15.75
N ALA A 266 -1.87 -23.09 15.28
CA ALA A 266 -2.30 -22.77 13.92
C ALA A 266 -1.31 -23.34 12.88
N ARG A 267 -0.01 -23.17 13.11
CA ARG A 267 1.04 -23.82 12.30
C ARG A 267 0.89 -25.33 12.30
N ALA A 268 0.68 -25.96 13.45
CA ALA A 268 0.45 -27.40 13.53
C ALA A 268 -0.79 -27.85 12.73
N THR A 269 -1.86 -27.05 12.73
CA THR A 269 -3.07 -27.29 11.94
C THR A 269 -2.82 -27.21 10.44
N LEU A 270 -2.01 -26.25 9.98
CA LEU A 270 -1.64 -26.14 8.57
C LEU A 270 -0.79 -27.35 8.11
N LEU A 271 0.12 -27.83 8.96
CA LEU A 271 0.99 -28.97 8.64
C LEU A 271 0.27 -30.33 8.70
N ALA A 272 -0.72 -30.48 9.58
CA ALA A 272 -1.43 -31.73 9.77
C ALA A 272 -2.39 -32.05 8.60
N SER A 273 -2.74 -33.33 8.45
CA SER A 273 -3.80 -33.77 7.54
C SER A 273 -5.15 -33.16 7.97
N PRO A 274 -6.00 -32.70 7.03
CA PRO A 274 -5.89 -32.86 5.57
C PRO A 274 -5.09 -31.77 4.85
N ASN A 275 -4.64 -30.73 5.56
CA ASN A 275 -3.98 -29.58 4.94
C ASN A 275 -2.59 -29.94 4.38
N ASN A 276 -1.78 -30.72 5.10
CA ASN A 276 -0.49 -31.23 4.61
C ASN A 276 0.44 -30.13 4.04
N TRP A 277 0.46 -28.93 4.65
CA TRP A 277 1.33 -27.86 4.19
C TRP A 277 2.81 -28.18 4.43
N THR A 278 3.68 -27.53 3.66
CA THR A 278 5.13 -27.52 3.91
C THR A 278 5.56 -26.13 4.35
N ILE A 279 6.05 -26.01 5.58
CA ILE A 279 6.57 -24.77 6.18
C ILE A 279 7.93 -25.07 6.81
N SER A 280 8.99 -24.46 6.26
CA SER A 280 10.37 -24.60 6.73
C SER A 280 10.80 -23.33 7.45
N ASP A 281 10.20 -23.10 8.62
CA ASP A 281 10.45 -21.93 9.46
C ASP A 281 11.36 -22.24 10.67
N VAL A 282 11.70 -21.22 11.44
CA VAL A 282 12.48 -21.40 12.68
C VAL A 282 11.59 -22.07 13.73
N ALA A 283 12.08 -23.15 14.32
CA ALA A 283 11.34 -23.91 15.33
C ALA A 283 10.90 -22.99 16.49
N PRO A 284 9.64 -23.07 16.95
CA PRO A 284 9.18 -22.30 18.10
C PRO A 284 10.01 -22.60 19.35
N THR A 285 10.37 -21.56 20.10
CA THR A 285 11.11 -21.71 21.37
C THR A 285 10.18 -21.91 22.58
N ILE A 286 8.87 -21.76 22.38
CA ILE A 286 7.84 -21.91 23.40
C ILE A 286 7.28 -23.34 23.40
N SER A 287 7.15 -23.93 24.60
CA SER A 287 6.43 -25.19 24.80
C SER A 287 4.97 -24.88 25.07
N CYS A 288 4.08 -25.38 24.23
CA CYS A 288 2.65 -25.16 24.35
C CYS A 288 1.96 -26.41 24.85
N PRO A 289 1.02 -26.30 25.82
CA PRO A 289 0.24 -27.44 26.24
C PRO A 289 -0.51 -27.97 25.01
N THR A 290 -0.23 -29.22 24.64
CA THR A 290 -0.98 -29.90 23.59
C THR A 290 -2.44 -29.86 23.99
N ASN A 291 -3.31 -29.25 23.18
CA ASN A 291 -4.75 -29.28 23.41
C ASN A 291 -5.28 -30.68 23.09
N ASN A 292 -4.98 -31.64 23.98
CA ASN A 292 -5.52 -33.00 23.96
C ASN A 292 -6.95 -33.05 24.53
N ASN A 293 -7.69 -31.94 24.54
CA ASN A 293 -9.11 -31.94 24.92
C ASN A 293 -10.01 -32.24 23.72
N GLN A 294 -9.78 -33.39 23.07
CA GLN A 294 -10.83 -34.09 22.34
C GLN A 294 -11.28 -35.36 23.07
N ASN A 295 -10.71 -35.73 24.23
CA ASN A 295 -11.21 -36.82 25.06
C ASN A 295 -10.92 -36.57 26.55
N ASN A 296 -11.80 -35.84 27.26
CA ASN A 296 -12.27 -36.23 28.59
C ASN A 296 -13.35 -35.28 29.14
N ASN A 297 -14.50 -35.88 29.42
CA ASN A 297 -15.60 -35.46 30.29
C ASN A 297 -16.49 -34.28 29.89
N GLN A 298 -17.66 -34.67 29.34
CA GLN A 298 -18.92 -34.12 29.82
C GLN A 298 -18.97 -34.20 31.36
N ASN A 299 -19.42 -33.10 31.98
CA ASN A 299 -19.79 -32.86 33.38
C ASN A 299 -18.86 -31.86 34.10
N ASN A 300 -19.07 -30.56 33.90
CA ASN A 300 -19.91 -29.80 34.84
C ASN A 300 -20.28 -28.41 34.28
N SER A 301 -21.51 -28.02 34.61
CA SER A 301 -22.31 -26.84 34.30
C SER A 301 -21.62 -25.46 34.23
N GLY A 302 -22.06 -24.63 33.28
CA GLY A 302 -22.32 -23.20 33.54
C GLY A 302 -22.11 -22.21 32.38
N SER A 303 -23.22 -21.80 31.73
CA SER A 303 -23.41 -20.49 31.07
C SER A 303 -22.72 -20.26 29.71
N SER A 304 -23.32 -20.69 28.60
CA SER A 304 -24.23 -19.92 27.72
C SER A 304 -23.54 -18.86 26.86
N GLY A 305 -23.61 -19.06 25.54
CA GLY A 305 -22.85 -18.28 24.55
C GLY A 305 -23.37 -16.89 24.23
N ALA A 306 -22.54 -16.17 23.49
CA ALA A 306 -22.92 -15.20 22.48
C ALA A 306 -21.75 -15.06 21.51
N ALA A 307 -21.99 -15.33 20.23
CA ALA A 307 -21.14 -14.84 19.16
C ALA A 307 -21.40 -13.35 19.00
N ALA A 308 -20.32 -12.56 18.90
CA ALA A 308 -20.13 -11.36 18.08
C ALA A 308 -19.22 -10.34 18.78
N ALA A 309 -18.16 -9.96 18.06
CA ALA A 309 -17.48 -8.66 18.05
C ALA A 309 -17.29 -7.91 19.37
N GLU A 310 -16.03 -7.82 19.86
CA GLU A 310 -15.49 -6.53 20.29
C GLU A 310 -13.95 -6.55 20.37
N LEU A 311 -13.33 -5.63 19.63
CA LEU A 311 -11.98 -5.13 19.88
C LEU A 311 -12.03 -4.30 21.16
N ALA A 312 -11.31 -4.70 22.21
CA ALA A 312 -10.97 -3.77 23.29
C ALA A 312 -9.61 -4.12 23.92
N GLN A 313 -8.79 -3.07 23.96
CA GLN A 313 -7.48 -2.96 24.55
C GLN A 313 -7.43 -3.50 25.99
N THR A 314 -6.40 -4.25 26.33
CA THR A 314 -5.92 -4.37 27.72
C THR A 314 -4.58 -3.64 27.84
N GLY A 315 -4.66 -2.32 27.95
CA GLY A 315 -3.64 -1.51 28.61
C GLY A 315 -4.16 -1.14 29.99
N SER A 316 -3.45 -1.55 31.04
CA SER A 316 -3.60 -1.02 32.40
C SER A 316 -2.39 -1.44 33.24
N PRO A 317 -2.04 -0.70 34.31
CA PRO A 317 -1.88 0.75 34.37
C PRO A 317 -0.63 1.14 35.20
N VAL A 318 -0.14 2.39 35.07
CA VAL A 318 0.57 3.02 36.20
C VAL A 318 0.08 4.45 36.36
N ASN A 319 -0.27 4.76 37.62
CA ASN A 319 -1.10 5.85 38.11
C ASN A 319 -0.39 7.23 38.22
N GLY A 320 -1.22 8.28 38.22
CA GLY A 320 -1.01 9.59 38.88
C GLY A 320 -0.66 10.73 37.91
N TYR A 321 -1.44 11.80 37.71
CA TYR A 321 -2.30 12.55 38.62
C TYR A 321 -3.44 13.30 37.88
N SER A 322 -4.41 13.70 38.70
CA SER A 322 -5.70 14.39 38.52
C SER A 322 -5.75 15.70 37.70
N VAL A 323 -6.61 15.71 36.67
CA VAL A 323 -7.83 16.54 36.45
C VAL A 323 -7.83 18.08 36.70
N PHE A 324 -8.27 18.79 35.64
CA PHE A 324 -8.84 20.15 35.46
C PHE A 324 -8.00 21.42 35.66
N ALA A 325 -7.69 22.09 34.53
CA ALA A 325 -7.81 23.55 34.39
C ALA A 325 -7.97 23.94 32.91
N TRP A 326 -9.11 24.54 32.56
CA TRP A 326 -9.29 25.28 31.31
C TRP A 326 -8.44 26.55 31.32
N LEU A 327 -7.65 26.82 30.27
CA LEU A 327 -7.39 28.20 29.84
C LEU A 327 -6.97 28.25 28.36
N LEU A 328 -7.73 29.00 27.58
CA LEU A 328 -7.42 29.49 26.24
C LEU A 328 -6.20 30.43 26.28
N VAL A 329 -5.18 30.16 25.45
CA VAL A 329 -4.29 31.20 24.92
C VAL A 329 -4.02 30.90 23.44
N ILE A 330 -4.50 31.79 22.59
CA ILE A 330 -4.17 31.92 21.17
C ILE A 330 -2.82 32.63 21.06
N LEU A 331 -1.92 32.12 20.21
CA LEU A 331 -0.78 32.76 19.50
C LEU A 331 0.10 31.59 19.02
N GLY A 332 0.51 31.42 17.78
CA GLY A 332 0.49 32.19 16.55
C GLY A 332 1.06 31.25 15.48
N THR A 333 0.51 31.31 14.29
CA THR A 333 0.94 30.55 13.12
C THR A 333 2.40 30.86 12.76
N LEU A 334 3.28 29.87 12.83
CA LEU A 334 4.56 29.89 12.12
C LEU A 334 4.40 29.05 10.85
N VAL A 335 4.20 29.76 9.73
CA VAL A 335 4.21 29.20 8.39
C VAL A 335 5.66 28.80 8.08
N LEU A 336 5.91 27.49 7.95
CA LEU A 336 7.14 26.98 7.34
C LEU A 336 7.00 27.16 5.81
N VAL A 337 7.49 28.31 5.32
CA VAL A 337 7.73 28.52 3.89
C VAL A 337 9.02 27.81 3.51
N SER A 338 8.94 26.86 2.58
CA SER A 338 10.10 26.19 1.98
C SER A 338 11.07 27.20 1.33
N PRO A 339 12.41 27.01 1.39
CA PRO A 339 13.39 28.01 0.95
C PRO A 339 13.50 28.28 -0.57
N ARG A 340 12.54 27.84 -1.41
CA ARG A 340 12.68 27.88 -2.88
C ARG A 340 11.94 29.01 -3.61
N LEU A 341 11.31 29.94 -2.91
CA LEU A 341 10.57 31.06 -3.53
C LEU A 341 11.17 32.47 -3.33
N LEU A 342 12.45 32.58 -2.92
CA LEU A 342 13.11 33.88 -2.68
C LEU A 342 14.32 34.16 -3.58
N LYS A 343 14.28 33.71 -4.83
CA LYS A 343 15.33 34.02 -5.84
C LYS A 343 14.85 34.57 -7.19
N LYS A 344 13.59 35.03 -7.29
CA LYS A 344 13.11 35.81 -8.45
C LYS A 344 12.34 37.04 -7.98
N PHE A 345 13.03 38.01 -7.38
CA PHE A 345 12.62 39.42 -7.30
C PHE A 345 13.82 40.29 -6.87
N ASN A 346 14.94 40.15 -7.58
CA ASN A 346 16.00 41.14 -7.54
C ASN A 346 16.80 41.13 -8.85
N GLN A 347 16.18 41.66 -9.91
CA GLN A 347 16.78 42.41 -11.01
C GLN A 347 15.67 43.06 -11.83
#